data_AF-A0A509LA16-F1
#
_entry.id   AF-A0A509LA16-F1
#
_cell.length_a   1.000
_cell.length_b   1.000
_cell.length_c   1.000
_cell.angle_alpha   90.00
_cell.angle_beta   90.00
_cell.angle_gamma   90.00
#
_symmetry.space_group_name_H-M   'P 1'
#
loop_
_entity.id
_entity.type
_entity.pdbx_description
1 polymer ?
#
loop_
_entity_poly.entity_id
_entity_poly.type
_entity_poly.pdbx_seq_one_letter_code
_entity_poly.pdbx_strand_id
1 'polypeptide(L)' 'MTSLSTILGMVPLALSRGEGSEVWNTLGITVICGLAVSSLVTLILIPLLYSIVHHRERNVQ' A
#
# COMPACT_ATOMS: atom_id res chain seq x y z
N MET A 1 -6.83 -8.29 4.35
CA MET A 1 -6.91 -9.55 3.59
C MET A 1 -6.09 -9.49 2.31
N THR A 2 -6.29 -8.48 1.45
CA THR A 2 -5.59 -8.32 0.16
C THR A 2 -4.07 -8.14 0.29
N SER A 3 -3.59 -7.20 1.11
CA SER A 3 -2.14 -6.96 1.25
C SER A 3 -1.38 -8.19 1.74
N LEU A 4 -1.96 -8.97 2.64
CA LEU A 4 -1.33 -10.19 3.16
C LEU A 4 -1.20 -11.27 2.08
N SER A 5 -2.21 -11.41 1.22
CA SER A 5 -2.16 -12.33 0.07
C SER A 5 -1.13 -11.90 -0.98
N THR A 6 -1.03 -10.60 -1.28
CA THR A 6 -0.02 -10.04 -2.19
C THR A 6 1.40 -10.21 -1.66
N ILE A 7 1.61 -10.00 -0.35
CA ILE A 7 2.91 -10.24 0.30
C ILE A 7 3.27 -11.72 0.20
N LEU A 8 2.38 -12.63 0.57
CA LEU A 8 2.63 -14.08 0.49
C LEU A 8 2.94 -14.56 -0.94
N GLY A 9 2.31 -14.00 -1.96
CA GLY A 9 2.59 -14.31 -3.37
C GLY A 9 3.94 -13.79 -3.87
N MET A 10 4.44 -12.68 -3.33
CA MET A 10 5.73 -12.08 -3.73
C MET A 10 6.92 -12.52 -2.87
N VAL A 11 6.70 -13.10 -1.68
CA VAL A 11 7.75 -13.69 -0.83
C VAL A 11 8.68 -14.66 -1.59
N PRO A 12 8.19 -15.64 -2.38
CA PRO A 12 9.08 -16.53 -3.13
C PRO A 12 9.80 -15.84 -4.29
N LEU A 13 9.19 -14.80 -4.89
CA LEU A 13 9.82 -13.99 -5.95
C LEU A 13 10.94 -13.09 -5.39
N ALA A 14 10.75 -12.56 -4.19
CA ALA A 14 11.76 -11.75 -3.49
C ALA A 14 12.94 -12.61 -2.97
N LEU A 15 12.67 -13.83 -2.52
CA LEU A 15 13.71 -14.75 -2.02
C LEU A 15 14.41 -15.55 -3.14
N SER A 16 13.91 -15.48 -4.38
CA SER A 16 14.52 -16.14 -5.53
C SER A 16 15.90 -15.54 -5.82
N ARG A 17 16.94 -16.38 -5.84
CA ARG A 17 18.35 -16.01 -6.08
C ARG A 17 18.88 -16.56 -7.42
N GLY A 18 18.09 -16.45 -8.48
CA GLY A 18 18.49 -16.81 -9.85
C GLY A 18 19.08 -15.64 -10.64
N GLU A 19 19.79 -15.91 -11.74
CA GLU A 19 20.19 -14.86 -12.70
C GLU A 19 18.98 -14.06 -13.18
N GLY A 20 19.05 -12.73 -13.07
CA GLY A 20 17.93 -11.82 -13.36
C GLY A 20 16.95 -11.58 -12.20
N SER A 21 17.16 -12.19 -11.02
CA SER A 21 16.26 -11.98 -9.87
C SER A 21 16.45 -10.64 -9.15
N GLU A 22 17.53 -9.90 -9.42
CA GLU A 22 17.80 -8.61 -8.78
C GLU A 22 16.67 -7.59 -9.03
N VAL A 23 16.11 -7.60 -10.24
CA VAL A 23 14.95 -6.78 -10.61
C VAL A 23 13.71 -7.23 -9.85
N TRP A 24 13.40 -8.53 -9.87
CA TRP A 24 12.21 -9.08 -9.20
C TRP A 24 12.25 -8.95 -7.68
N ASN A 25 13.45 -9.07 -7.08
CA ASN A 25 13.66 -8.87 -5.65
C ASN A 25 13.46 -7.41 -5.25
N THR A 26 14.05 -6.48 -6.00
CA THR A 26 13.88 -5.04 -5.76
C THR A 26 12.44 -4.60 -5.91
N LEU A 27 11.75 -5.09 -6.95
CA LEU A 27 10.33 -4.81 -7.18
C LEU A 27 9.46 -5.39 -6.06
N GLY A 28 9.70 -6.64 -5.65
CA GLY A 28 8.96 -7.29 -4.57
C GLY A 28 9.06 -6.51 -3.26
N ILE A 29 10.26 -6.12 -2.84
CA ILE A 29 10.49 -5.33 -1.62
C ILE A 29 9.79 -3.97 -1.70
N THR A 30 9.92 -3.27 -2.83
CA THR A 30 9.32 -1.95 -3.03
C THR A 30 7.79 -2.00 -2.94
N VAL A 31 7.16 -2.99 -3.56
CA VAL A 31 5.70 -3.14 -3.56
C VAL A 31 5.19 -3.54 -2.17
N ILE A 32 5.89 -4.42 -1.45
CA ILE A 32 5.52 -4.80 -0.08
C ILE A 32 5.50 -3.57 0.84
N CYS A 33 6.56 -2.78 0.83
CA CYS A 33 6.62 -1.55 1.62
C CYS A 33 5.59 -0.51 1.16
N GLY A 34 5.47 -0.30 -0.16
CA GLY A 34 4.53 0.67 -0.73
C GLY A 34 3.07 0.35 -0.39
N LEU A 35 2.66 -0.91 -0.48
CA LEU A 35 1.29 -1.34 -0.15
C LEU A 35 1.02 -1.26 1.35
N ALA A 36 2.01 -1.60 2.19
CA ALA A 36 1.88 -1.48 3.64
C ALA A 36 1.68 0.00 4.05
N VAL A 37 2.54 0.88 3.53
CA VAL A 37 2.46 2.33 3.79
C VAL A 37 1.17 2.91 3.20
N SER A 38 0.82 2.57 1.96
CA SER A 38 -0.41 3.06 1.32
C SER A 38 -1.67 2.66 2.09
N SER A 39 -1.71 1.44 2.65
CA SER A 39 -2.83 0.99 3.49
C SER A 39 -2.95 1.84 4.77
N LEU A 40 -1.83 2.12 5.44
CA LEU A 40 -1.80 2.97 6.63
C LEU A 40 -2.17 4.41 6.32
N VAL A 41 -1.60 4.97 5.24
CA VAL A 41 -1.91 6.31 4.77
C VAL A 41 -3.39 6.41 4.44
N THR A 42 -3.97 5.46 3.71
CA THR A 42 -5.40 5.45 3.36
C THR A 42 -6.29 5.43 4.60
N LEU A 43 -5.95 4.62 5.60
CA LEU A 43 -6.68 4.54 6.88
C LEU A 43 -6.74 5.90 7.61
N ILE A 44 -5.75 6.76 7.44
CA ILE A 44 -5.68 8.09 8.05
C ILE A 44 -6.22 9.17 7.09
N LEU A 45 -5.87 9.09 5.82
CA LEU A 45 -6.17 10.06 4.78
C LEU A 45 -7.67 10.12 4.48
N ILE A 46 -8.34 8.96 4.40
CA ILE A 46 -9.80 8.90 4.15
C ILE A 46 -10.60 9.62 5.25
N PRO A 47 -10.43 9.33 6.56
CA PRO A 47 -11.20 10.05 7.59
C PRO A 47 -10.85 11.54 7.66
N LEU A 48 -9.59 11.93 7.41
CA LEU A 48 -9.19 13.33 7.32
C LEU A 48 -9.88 14.05 6.16
N LEU A 49 -9.86 13.46 4.96
CA LEU A 49 -10.54 14.00 3.80
C LEU A 49 -12.05 14.07 4.04
N TYR A 50 -12.65 13.04 4.63
CA TYR A 50 -14.07 13.03 4.97
C TYR A 50 -14.42 14.14 5.97
N SER A 51 -13.60 14.33 7.01
CA SER A 51 -13.81 15.42 7.98
C SER A 51 -13.76 16.79 7.32
N ILE A 52 -12.79 17.03 6.44
CA ILE A 52 -12.64 18.31 5.72
C ILE A 52 -13.81 18.56 4.77
N VAL A 53 -14.18 17.56 3.96
CA VAL A 53 -15.28 17.68 2.99
C VAL A 53 -16.60 17.87 3.72
N HIS A 54 -16.90 17.02 4.71
CA HIS A 54 -18.13 17.10 5.49
C HIS A 54 -18.23 18.41 6.28
N HIS A 55 -17.11 18.94 6.80
CA HIS A 55 -17.13 20.23 7.47
C HIS A 55 -17.41 21.39 6.51
N ARG A 56 -16.98 21.29 5.24
CA ARG A 56 -17.30 22.28 4.21
C ARG A 56 -18.79 22.28 3.85
N GLU A 57 -19.43 21.12 3.79
CA GLU A 57 -20.87 21.02 3.49
C GLU A 57 -21.78 21.64 4.56
N ARG A 58 -21.32 21.73 5.82
CA ARG A 58 -22.04 22.44 6.90
C ARG A 58 -21.93 23.96 6.88
N ASN A 59 -21.02 24.54 6.10
CA ASN A 59 -20.84 26.00 6.02
C ASN A 59 -21.56 26.62 4.80
N VAL A 60 -22.28 25.80 4.02
CA VAL A 60 -23.06 26.22 2.84
C VAL A 60 -24.58 26.05 3.03
N GLN A 61 -25.03 25.80 4.26
CA GLN A 61 -26.41 26.00 4.72
C GLN A 61 -26.42 27.04 5.84
#